data_AF-A0A6N8BGX7-F1
#
_entry.id   AF-A0A6N8BGX7-F1
#
_cell.length_a   1.000
_cell.length_b   1.000
_cell.length_c   1.000
_cell.angle_alpha   90.00
_cell.angle_beta   90.00
_cell.angle_gamma   90.00
#
_symmetry.space_group_name_H-M   'P 1'
#
loop_
_entity.id
_entity.type
_entity.pdbx_description
1 polymer ?
#
loop_
_entity_poly.entity_id
_entity_poly.type
_entity_poly.pdbx_seq_one_letter_code
_entity_poly.pdbx_strand_id
1 'polypeptide(L)'
;MKYRIIIELLSDEEEQLLYKGKSCYSDVGHDDVYISTRKIEILIIRNGNKRLLNFLTNCNSTVYQQITKCISFAYAVTDRDISIEKITIQKYHNEKLIKNYEEKQEINQPIDFKSFKDRHFIGKDLEPMFVDFTKAKTVTIALTFLLKGLYESTEGNKFENYWKSFNNLYSYMSGEDKENKKLYFMRRLIESNKCKFNLTLKIIDSHEALDIRKLRLREMVLNDFPGPNNTVAFKEFILRYKDKRLNQIFSEILPYRKDLLKNENLYTIVESHINQHKNGGIKNNNDLLCFYILKYSYFIRNKYFHAEKLSPSFNLVKNNEIKELSFLNEVFELFLKDLIACNCSL
;
A
#
# COMPACT_ATOMS: atom_id res chain seq x y z
N MET A 1 28.83 9.38 -21.47
CA MET A 1 29.20 10.30 -20.37
C MET A 1 28.95 9.62 -19.05
N LYS A 2 29.87 9.77 -18.09
CA LYS A 2 29.75 9.19 -16.75
C LYS A 2 29.30 10.26 -15.77
N TYR A 3 28.36 9.89 -14.89
CA TYR A 3 27.85 10.74 -13.83
C TYR A 3 27.91 9.98 -12.51
N ARG A 4 28.15 10.70 -11.42
CA ARG A 4 28.10 10.18 -10.06
C ARG A 4 27.15 11.06 -9.27
N ILE A 5 26.12 10.45 -8.71
CA ILE A 5 25.14 11.12 -7.84
C ILE A 5 25.40 10.64 -6.43
N ILE A 6 25.57 11.57 -5.49
CA ILE A 6 25.81 11.29 -4.09
C ILE A 6 24.73 12.03 -3.30
N ILE A 7 23.97 11.30 -2.50
CA ILE A 7 22.95 11.83 -1.60
C ILE A 7 23.45 11.53 -0.19
N GLU A 8 23.83 12.57 0.53
CA GLU A 8 24.26 12.47 1.92
C GLU A 8 23.01 12.48 2.80
N LEU A 9 22.93 11.50 3.71
CA LEU A 9 21.82 11.29 4.61
C LEU A 9 22.28 11.62 6.03
N LEU A 10 21.52 12.47 6.72
CA LEU A 10 21.73 12.74 8.12
C LEU A 10 21.27 11.53 8.93
N SER A 11 22.22 10.90 9.63
CA SER A 11 21.98 9.76 10.52
C SER A 11 22.97 9.77 11.67
N ASP A 12 22.48 9.53 12.89
CA ASP A 12 23.28 9.50 14.12
C ASP A 12 24.04 8.18 14.32
N GLU A 13 23.80 7.17 13.46
CA GLU A 13 24.41 5.83 13.59
C GLU A 13 25.67 5.67 12.72
N GLU A 14 26.45 4.63 13.01
CA GLU A 14 27.54 4.20 12.14
C GLU A 14 27.05 3.86 10.72
N GLU A 15 27.93 3.97 9.72
CA GLU A 15 27.58 3.64 8.34
C GLU A 15 27.36 2.13 8.21
N GLN A 16 26.11 1.71 7.99
CA GLN A 16 25.75 0.33 7.69
C GLN A 16 25.37 0.22 6.22
N LEU A 17 25.90 -0.80 5.54
CA LEU A 17 25.53 -1.13 4.17
C LEU A 17 24.11 -1.70 4.12
N LEU A 18 23.25 -1.10 3.30
CA LEU A 18 21.87 -1.55 3.08
C LEU A 18 21.71 -2.26 1.72
N TYR A 19 22.39 -1.77 0.68
CA TYR A 19 22.38 -2.40 -0.64
C TYR A 19 23.64 -2.03 -1.44
N LYS A 20 24.18 -2.98 -2.20
CA LYS A 20 25.23 -2.73 -3.19
C LYS A 20 25.03 -3.64 -4.39
N GLY A 21 24.84 -3.06 -5.56
CA GLY A 21 24.64 -3.85 -6.77
C GLY A 21 24.21 -3.02 -7.96
N LYS A 22 23.73 -3.73 -9.00
CA LYS A 22 23.14 -3.09 -10.18
C LYS A 22 21.69 -2.70 -9.90
N SER A 23 21.21 -1.65 -10.55
CA SER A 23 19.83 -1.22 -10.52
C SER A 23 19.31 -0.99 -11.93
N CYS A 24 18.28 -1.74 -12.34
CA CYS A 24 17.66 -1.59 -13.65
C CYS A 24 16.88 -0.26 -13.76
N TYR A 25 17.10 0.48 -14.86
CA TYR A 25 16.30 1.64 -15.26
C TYR A 25 15.54 1.42 -16.58
N SER A 26 15.78 0.28 -17.23
CA SER A 26 15.04 -0.28 -18.36
C SER A 26 15.33 -1.78 -18.43
N ASP A 27 14.74 -2.50 -19.38
CA ASP A 27 14.92 -3.96 -19.53
C ASP A 27 16.38 -4.38 -19.77
N VAL A 28 17.21 -3.48 -20.32
CA VAL A 28 18.63 -3.74 -20.61
C VAL A 28 19.58 -2.78 -19.89
N GLY A 29 19.05 -1.68 -19.36
CA GLY A 29 19.84 -0.58 -18.81
C GLY A 29 20.01 -0.67 -17.30
N HIS A 30 21.26 -0.59 -16.83
CA HIS A 30 21.59 -0.70 -15.41
C HIS A 30 22.54 0.40 -14.95
N ASP A 31 22.35 0.85 -13.71
CA ASP A 31 23.28 1.73 -12.99
C ASP A 31 23.93 0.98 -11.82
N ASP A 32 25.12 1.37 -11.39
CA ASP A 32 25.71 0.86 -10.15
C ASP A 32 25.19 1.70 -8.98
N VAL A 33 24.68 1.02 -7.96
CA VAL A 33 24.07 1.63 -6.79
C VAL A 33 24.74 1.11 -5.52
N TYR A 34 25.01 2.04 -4.62
CA TYR A 34 25.43 1.78 -3.25
C TYR A 34 24.51 2.57 -2.32
N ILE A 35 23.91 1.90 -1.34
CA ILE A 35 23.01 2.50 -0.35
C ILE A 35 23.48 2.07 1.03
N SER A 36 23.65 3.05 1.90
CA SER A 36 23.96 2.88 3.32
C SER A 36 23.09 3.81 4.16
N THR A 37 23.17 3.67 5.48
CA THR A 37 22.47 4.55 6.43
C THR A 37 22.91 6.01 6.35
N ARG A 38 24.07 6.33 5.76
CA ARG A 38 24.63 7.69 5.66
C ARG A 38 24.70 8.26 4.25
N LYS A 39 24.63 7.41 3.22
CA LYS A 39 24.72 7.88 1.82
C LYS A 39 24.08 6.93 0.84
N ILE A 40 23.56 7.52 -0.24
CA ILE A 40 23.21 6.83 -1.48
C ILE A 40 24.17 7.32 -2.56
N GLU A 41 24.80 6.39 -3.28
CA GLU A 41 25.63 6.68 -4.43
C GLU A 41 25.12 5.94 -5.66
N ILE A 42 24.96 6.67 -6.76
CA ILE A 42 24.50 6.13 -8.05
C ILE A 42 25.53 6.51 -9.12
N LEU A 43 26.15 5.51 -9.74
CA LEU A 43 27.05 5.68 -10.87
C LEU A 43 26.31 5.36 -12.15
N ILE A 44 26.28 6.35 -13.04
CA ILE A 44 25.40 6.37 -14.19
C ILE A 44 26.22 6.58 -15.46
N ILE A 45 25.95 5.78 -16.50
CA ILE A 45 26.48 5.99 -17.85
C ILE A 45 25.30 6.29 -18.78
N ARG A 46 25.32 7.47 -19.40
CA ARG A 46 24.29 7.89 -20.37
C ARG A 46 24.90 8.47 -21.64
N ASN A 47 24.13 8.36 -22.72
CA ASN A 47 24.38 9.04 -23.98
C ASN A 47 23.93 10.50 -23.89
N GLY A 48 24.73 11.40 -24.46
CA GLY A 48 24.44 12.83 -24.52
C GLY A 48 24.88 13.63 -23.30
N ASN A 49 25.09 14.93 -23.51
CA ASN A 49 25.43 15.90 -22.48
C ASN A 49 24.15 16.47 -21.86
N LYS A 50 23.77 15.97 -20.68
CA LYS A 50 22.60 16.48 -19.94
C LYS A 50 22.96 17.61 -18.98
N ARG A 51 22.05 18.58 -18.80
CA ARG A 51 22.13 19.58 -17.73
C ARG A 51 21.93 18.89 -16.38
N LEU A 52 22.82 19.14 -15.42
CA LEU A 52 22.83 18.44 -14.13
C LEU A 52 21.58 18.70 -13.29
N LEU A 53 21.09 19.95 -13.27
CA LEU A 53 19.85 20.32 -12.57
C LEU A 53 18.64 19.48 -13.03
N ASN A 54 18.59 19.09 -14.31
CA ASN A 54 17.49 18.30 -14.85
C ASN A 54 17.41 16.88 -14.23
N PHE A 55 18.45 16.41 -13.54
CA PHE A 55 18.41 15.13 -12.84
C PHE A 55 17.50 15.20 -11.61
N LEU A 56 17.31 16.39 -11.04
CA LEU A 56 16.47 16.62 -9.85
C LEU A 56 15.11 17.21 -10.20
N THR A 57 14.94 17.84 -11.37
CA THR A 57 13.67 18.52 -11.72
C THR A 57 12.80 17.76 -12.73
N ASN A 58 13.37 16.84 -13.52
CA ASN A 58 12.59 16.08 -14.50
C ASN A 58 12.15 14.71 -13.94
N CYS A 59 10.95 14.67 -13.37
CA CYS A 59 10.35 13.46 -12.80
C CYS A 59 10.14 12.30 -13.79
N ASN A 60 10.07 12.61 -15.09
CA ASN A 60 9.93 11.62 -16.14
C ASN A 60 11.27 11.00 -16.57
N SER A 61 12.40 11.53 -16.09
CA SER A 61 13.70 11.00 -16.46
C SER A 61 14.04 9.71 -15.69
N THR A 62 14.71 8.78 -16.38
CA THR A 62 15.18 7.53 -15.75
C THR A 62 16.16 7.78 -14.60
N VAL A 63 16.88 8.91 -14.62
CA VAL A 63 17.78 9.29 -13.53
C VAL A 63 17.00 9.72 -12.29
N TYR A 64 15.98 10.57 -12.44
CA TYR A 64 15.12 10.96 -11.33
C TYR A 64 14.42 9.73 -10.72
N GLN A 65 13.89 8.85 -11.55
CA GLN A 65 13.26 7.61 -11.09
C GLN A 65 14.23 6.72 -10.32
N GLN A 66 15.50 6.63 -10.73
CA GLN A 66 16.54 5.92 -9.99
C GLN A 66 16.84 6.55 -8.63
N ILE A 67 16.92 7.88 -8.58
CA ILE A 67 17.08 8.63 -7.32
C ILE A 67 15.91 8.32 -6.38
N THR A 68 14.66 8.47 -6.86
CA THR A 68 13.46 8.18 -6.07
C THR A 68 13.44 6.75 -5.55
N LYS A 69 13.80 5.78 -6.40
CA LYS A 69 13.86 4.36 -6.06
C LYS A 69 14.85 4.06 -4.95
N CYS A 70 16.05 4.62 -5.04
CA CYS A 70 17.09 4.44 -4.01
C CYS A 70 16.69 5.12 -2.70
N ILE A 71 16.09 6.31 -2.74
CA ILE A 71 15.59 7.01 -1.55
C ILE A 71 14.46 6.22 -0.89
N SER A 72 13.46 5.75 -1.66
CA SER A 72 12.35 4.99 -1.11
C SER A 72 12.81 3.67 -0.49
N PHE A 73 13.81 3.01 -1.10
CA PHE A 73 14.44 1.84 -0.52
C PHE A 73 15.10 2.17 0.82
N ALA A 74 15.99 3.17 0.86
CA ALA A 74 16.68 3.57 2.07
C ALA A 74 15.69 3.92 3.19
N TYR A 75 14.64 4.67 2.86
CA TYR A 75 13.61 5.08 3.80
C TYR A 75 12.79 3.89 4.33
N ALA A 76 12.59 2.85 3.53
CA ALA A 76 11.83 1.66 3.92
C ALA A 76 12.60 0.70 4.83
N VAL A 77 13.90 0.51 4.58
CA VAL A 77 14.71 -0.54 5.21
C VAL A 77 15.55 -0.04 6.39
N THR A 78 15.65 1.28 6.56
CA THR A 78 16.29 1.86 7.74
C THR A 78 15.30 1.76 8.90
N ASP A 79 15.78 1.56 10.13
CA ASP A 79 14.95 1.49 11.35
C ASP A 79 14.93 2.82 12.14
N ARG A 80 15.25 3.94 11.47
CA ARG A 80 15.20 5.30 12.03
C ARG A 80 14.84 6.35 10.98
N ASP A 81 14.52 7.53 11.46
CA ASP A 81 14.23 8.67 10.62
C ASP A 81 15.53 9.21 10.01
N ILE A 82 15.59 9.31 8.68
CA ILE A 82 16.75 9.79 7.92
C ILE A 82 16.33 10.93 7.01
N SER A 83 17.10 12.01 6.97
CA SER A 83 16.82 13.16 6.12
C SER A 83 17.94 13.38 5.11
N ILE A 84 17.60 13.95 3.96
CA ILE A 84 18.59 14.28 2.94
C ILE A 84 19.27 15.60 3.32
N GLU A 85 20.57 15.57 3.56
CA GLU A 85 21.37 16.76 3.91
C GLU A 85 21.91 17.47 2.66
N LYS A 86 22.39 16.70 1.69
CA LYS A 86 23.03 17.22 0.48
C LYS A 86 22.83 16.28 -0.69
N ILE A 87 22.64 16.84 -1.88
CA ILE A 87 22.71 16.10 -3.14
C ILE A 87 23.84 16.68 -3.99
N THR A 88 24.79 15.85 -4.37
CA THR A 88 25.93 16.19 -5.23
C THR A 88 25.83 15.42 -6.55
N ILE A 89 25.95 16.12 -7.68
CA ILE A 89 25.94 15.53 -9.02
C ILE A 89 27.23 15.89 -9.74
N GLN A 90 28.05 14.89 -9.97
CA GLN A 90 29.34 15.02 -10.63
C GLN A 90 29.29 14.45 -12.04
N LYS A 91 29.94 15.15 -12.97
CA LYS A 91 30.00 14.80 -14.39
C LYS A 91 31.45 14.55 -14.80
N TYR A 92 31.71 13.40 -15.41
CA TYR A 92 33.04 12.94 -15.77
C TYR A 92 33.18 12.69 -17.28
N HIS A 93 34.31 13.14 -17.83
CA HIS A 93 34.75 12.85 -19.20
C HIS A 93 36.19 12.31 -19.16
N ASN A 94 36.41 11.11 -19.72
CA ASN A 94 37.69 10.38 -19.62
C ASN A 94 38.22 10.33 -18.18
N GLU A 95 37.36 9.94 -17.24
CA GLU A 95 37.64 9.89 -15.78
C GLU A 95 38.03 11.22 -15.12
N LYS A 96 38.03 12.34 -15.84
CA LYS A 96 38.22 13.68 -15.26
C LYS A 96 36.89 14.31 -14.91
N LEU A 97 36.78 14.86 -13.70
CA LEU A 97 35.64 15.68 -13.28
C LEU A 97 35.61 16.96 -14.12
N ILE A 98 34.50 17.21 -14.82
CA ILE A 98 34.34 18.40 -15.67
C ILE A 98 33.23 19.34 -15.22
N LYS A 99 32.29 18.87 -14.39
CA LYS A 99 31.23 19.71 -13.81
C LYS A 99 30.72 19.09 -12.52
N ASN A 100 30.37 19.95 -11.57
CA ASN A 100 29.68 19.58 -10.33
C ASN A 100 28.40 20.42 -10.19
N TYR A 101 27.41 19.88 -9.50
CA TYR A 101 26.24 20.59 -9.01
C TYR A 101 25.97 20.10 -7.59
N GLU A 102 25.70 21.02 -6.67
CA GLU A 102 25.37 20.70 -5.28
C GLU A 102 24.06 21.38 -4.91
N GLU A 103 23.18 20.63 -4.26
CA GLU A 103 21.97 21.14 -3.63
C GLU A 103 22.04 20.86 -2.12
N LYS A 104 21.71 21.87 -1.32
CA LYS A 104 21.70 21.82 0.15
C LYS A 104 20.56 22.62 0.77
N GLN A 105 20.08 23.66 0.10
CA GLN A 105 19.19 24.65 0.71
C GLN A 105 17.72 24.40 0.34
N GLU A 106 17.46 23.94 -0.89
CA GLU A 106 16.09 23.77 -1.42
C GLU A 106 15.67 22.30 -1.51
N ILE A 107 16.22 21.43 -0.65
CA ILE A 107 15.87 20.00 -0.65
C ILE A 107 14.50 19.80 -0.01
N ASN A 108 13.50 19.53 -0.84
CA ASN A 108 12.20 19.07 -0.36
C ASN A 108 12.31 17.65 0.18
N GLN A 109 12.15 17.48 1.49
CA GLN A 109 12.19 16.14 2.12
C GLN A 109 10.99 15.31 1.65
N PRO A 110 11.21 14.12 1.05
CA PRO A 110 10.10 13.30 0.55
C PRO A 110 9.16 12.83 1.66
N ILE A 111 9.65 12.71 2.90
CA ILE A 111 8.88 12.35 4.08
C ILE A 111 9.21 13.35 5.19
N ASP A 112 8.17 13.79 5.90
CA ASP A 112 8.30 14.54 7.14
C ASP A 112 8.28 13.56 8.31
N PHE A 113 9.47 13.20 8.79
CA PHE A 113 9.67 12.22 9.83
C PHE A 113 9.34 12.80 11.23
N LYS A 114 8.06 13.04 11.50
CA LYS A 114 7.62 13.62 12.78
C LYS A 114 7.76 12.68 13.97
N SER A 115 7.68 11.37 13.71
CA SER A 115 7.80 10.32 14.73
C SER A 115 8.17 9.02 14.05
N PHE A 116 9.13 8.28 14.61
CA PHE A 116 9.50 6.97 14.11
C PHE A 116 8.27 6.04 13.96
N LYS A 117 8.21 5.36 12.81
CA LYS A 117 7.23 4.32 12.51
C LYS A 117 7.98 3.06 12.15
N ASP A 118 7.59 1.95 12.76
CA ASP A 118 8.13 0.65 12.41
C ASP A 118 7.70 0.28 10.99
N ARG A 119 8.67 0.13 10.09
CA ARG A 119 8.45 -0.14 8.67
C ARG A 119 8.47 -1.63 8.33
N HIS A 120 9.00 -2.49 9.20
CA HIS A 120 9.03 -3.96 9.06
C HIS A 120 9.63 -4.50 7.74
N PHE A 121 10.34 -3.71 6.93
CA PHE A 121 10.97 -4.21 5.71
C PHE A 121 12.40 -4.64 5.98
N ILE A 122 12.70 -5.91 5.69
CA ILE A 122 14.09 -6.37 5.61
C ILE A 122 14.58 -6.04 4.20
N GLY A 123 15.82 -5.54 4.06
CA GLY A 123 16.37 -5.12 2.76
C GLY A 123 16.22 -6.17 1.65
N LYS A 124 16.35 -7.46 2.01
CA LYS A 124 16.15 -8.61 1.12
C LYS A 124 14.75 -8.68 0.51
N ASP A 125 13.73 -8.27 1.25
CA ASP A 125 12.34 -8.28 0.76
C ASP A 125 12.10 -7.24 -0.33
N LEU A 126 12.98 -6.25 -0.46
CA LEU A 126 12.87 -5.17 -1.44
C LEU A 126 13.94 -5.23 -2.55
N GLU A 127 14.91 -6.14 -2.47
CA GLU A 127 15.95 -6.33 -3.51
C GLU A 127 15.40 -6.49 -4.95
N PRO A 128 14.26 -7.18 -5.18
CA PRO A 128 13.69 -7.31 -6.53
C PRO A 128 13.36 -5.99 -7.23
N MET A 129 13.22 -4.89 -6.48
CA MET A 129 13.07 -3.53 -7.00
C MET A 129 14.31 -3.04 -7.79
N PHE A 130 15.46 -3.70 -7.66
CA PHE A 130 16.67 -3.36 -8.41
C PHE A 130 16.89 -4.23 -9.65
N VAL A 131 16.17 -5.35 -9.80
CA VAL A 131 16.44 -6.36 -10.82
C VAL A 131 15.48 -6.27 -12.01
N ASP A 132 14.16 -6.24 -11.76
CA ASP A 132 13.13 -6.24 -12.81
C ASP A 132 12.56 -4.82 -12.99
N PHE A 133 12.64 -4.25 -14.19
CA PHE A 133 12.24 -2.86 -14.43
C PHE A 133 10.75 -2.59 -14.18
N THR A 134 9.86 -3.49 -14.63
CA THR A 134 8.42 -3.28 -14.52
C THR A 134 7.97 -3.47 -13.07
N LYS A 135 8.46 -4.55 -12.43
CA LYS A 135 8.22 -4.80 -11.00
C LYS A 135 8.82 -3.69 -10.15
N ALA A 136 10.02 -3.22 -10.46
CA ALA A 136 10.67 -2.10 -9.78
C ALA A 136 9.82 -0.84 -9.80
N LYS A 137 9.27 -0.48 -10.96
CA LYS A 137 8.42 0.70 -11.08
C LYS A 137 7.17 0.57 -10.20
N THR A 138 6.49 -0.58 -10.25
CA THR A 138 5.31 -0.85 -9.41
C THR A 138 5.66 -0.77 -7.92
N VAL A 139 6.68 -1.50 -7.47
CA VAL A 139 7.10 -1.52 -6.06
C VAL A 139 7.53 -0.13 -5.59
N THR A 140 8.28 0.62 -6.41
CA THR A 140 8.70 1.98 -6.07
C THR A 140 7.49 2.88 -5.85
N ILE A 141 6.52 2.87 -6.77
CA ILE A 141 5.30 3.68 -6.64
C ILE A 141 4.53 3.27 -5.38
N ALA A 142 4.28 1.98 -5.19
CA ALA A 142 3.58 1.46 -4.02
C ALA A 142 4.27 1.85 -2.70
N LEU A 143 5.59 1.74 -2.66
CA LEU A 143 6.40 2.05 -1.48
C LEU A 143 6.39 3.54 -1.15
N THR A 144 6.48 4.42 -2.16
CA THR A 144 6.38 5.87 -1.94
C THR A 144 5.05 6.27 -1.30
N PHE A 145 3.94 5.66 -1.75
CA PHE A 145 2.63 5.91 -1.14
C PHE A 145 2.50 5.29 0.24
N LEU A 146 2.98 4.06 0.47
CA LEU A 146 2.98 3.44 1.79
C LEU A 146 3.75 4.32 2.80
N LEU A 147 4.96 4.72 2.43
CA LEU A 147 5.80 5.60 3.24
C LEU A 147 5.14 6.96 3.51
N LYS A 148 4.49 7.57 2.52
CA LYS A 148 3.70 8.79 2.74
C LYS A 148 2.56 8.55 3.73
N GLY A 149 1.84 7.43 3.62
CA GLY A 149 0.77 7.08 4.54
C GLY A 149 1.24 6.88 5.98
N LEU A 150 2.39 6.24 6.21
CA LEU A 150 2.94 6.02 7.56
C LEU A 150 3.15 7.32 8.35
N TYR A 151 3.55 8.38 7.66
CA TYR A 151 3.93 9.67 8.25
C TYR A 151 2.87 10.76 8.11
N GLU A 152 1.73 10.41 7.52
CA GLU A 152 0.62 11.33 7.36
C GLU A 152 -0.10 11.56 8.69
N SER A 153 -0.53 12.80 8.95
CA SER A 153 -1.13 13.17 10.24
C SER A 153 -2.63 12.85 10.33
N THR A 154 -3.33 12.81 9.19
CA THR A 154 -4.78 12.62 9.15
C THR A 154 -5.16 11.23 8.63
N GLU A 155 -6.13 10.58 9.28
CA GLU A 155 -6.56 9.21 8.93
C GLU A 155 -7.13 9.12 7.50
N GLY A 156 -7.74 10.20 7.01
CA GLY A 156 -8.21 10.30 5.64
C GLY A 156 -7.09 10.23 4.61
N ASN A 157 -6.06 11.06 4.77
CA ASN A 157 -4.93 11.07 3.85
C ASN A 157 -4.09 9.78 3.98
N LYS A 158 -4.00 9.18 5.19
CA LYS A 158 -3.39 7.85 5.37
C LYS A 158 -4.09 6.81 4.51
N PHE A 159 -5.41 6.73 4.64
CA PHE A 159 -6.22 5.80 3.87
C PHE A 159 -6.06 6.04 2.36
N GLU A 160 -6.02 7.29 1.92
CA GLU A 160 -5.81 7.62 0.52
C GLU A 160 -4.47 7.13 -0.02
N ASN A 161 -3.39 7.38 0.71
CA ASN A 161 -2.06 6.90 0.36
C ASN A 161 -2.00 5.36 0.35
N TYR A 162 -2.56 4.70 1.37
CA TYR A 162 -2.62 3.24 1.42
C TYR A 162 -3.45 2.65 0.27
N TRP A 163 -4.58 3.26 -0.08
CA TRP A 163 -5.37 2.85 -1.23
C TRP A 163 -4.61 3.01 -2.55
N LYS A 164 -3.89 4.13 -2.75
CA LYS A 164 -3.07 4.34 -3.96
C LYS A 164 -1.95 3.32 -4.07
N SER A 165 -1.31 2.99 -2.95
CA SER A 165 -0.32 1.90 -2.87
C SER A 165 -0.94 0.56 -3.28
N PHE A 166 -2.08 0.22 -2.69
CA PHE A 166 -2.80 -1.02 -2.99
C PHE A 166 -3.22 -1.10 -4.46
N ASN A 167 -3.86 -0.05 -5.00
CA ASN A 167 -4.32 0.03 -6.39
C ASN A 167 -3.19 -0.14 -7.41
N ASN A 168 -2.02 0.42 -7.12
CA ASN A 168 -0.86 0.20 -7.97
C ASN A 168 -0.43 -1.27 -7.99
N LEU A 169 -0.32 -1.90 -6.81
CA LEU A 169 0.09 -3.31 -6.67
C LEU A 169 -0.89 -4.26 -7.33
N TYR A 170 -2.18 -4.22 -6.95
CA TYR A 170 -3.13 -5.20 -7.47
C TYR A 170 -3.40 -5.03 -8.97
N SER A 171 -3.29 -3.80 -9.50
CA SER A 171 -3.44 -3.57 -10.94
C SER A 171 -2.29 -4.23 -11.71
N TYR A 172 -1.06 -4.09 -11.21
CA TYR A 172 0.10 -4.76 -11.79
C TYR A 172 0.01 -6.29 -11.68
N MET A 173 -0.25 -6.81 -10.48
CA MET A 173 -0.23 -8.25 -10.22
C MET A 173 -1.33 -9.01 -10.96
N SER A 174 -2.52 -8.40 -11.11
CA SER A 174 -3.63 -9.06 -11.79
C SER A 174 -3.54 -8.99 -13.31
N GLY A 175 -2.95 -7.91 -13.86
CA GLY A 175 -2.96 -7.64 -15.31
C GLY A 175 -4.36 -7.45 -15.90
N GLU A 176 -5.38 -7.22 -15.07
CA GLU A 176 -6.78 -7.10 -15.51
C GLU A 176 -7.19 -5.63 -15.66
N ASP A 177 -8.03 -5.32 -16.65
CA ASP A 177 -8.50 -3.94 -16.88
C ASP A 177 -9.70 -3.56 -16.00
N LYS A 178 -10.49 -4.56 -15.56
CA LYS A 178 -11.73 -4.34 -14.81
C LYS A 178 -11.51 -4.47 -13.31
N GLU A 179 -11.92 -3.46 -12.56
CA GLU A 179 -11.76 -3.37 -11.10
C GLU A 179 -12.25 -4.60 -10.35
N ASN A 180 -13.44 -5.11 -10.69
CA ASN A 180 -14.02 -6.29 -10.05
C ASN A 180 -13.16 -7.55 -10.25
N LYS A 181 -12.53 -7.71 -11.42
CA LYS A 181 -11.64 -8.84 -11.70
C LYS A 181 -10.33 -8.72 -10.93
N LYS A 182 -9.79 -7.50 -10.81
CA LYS A 182 -8.60 -7.23 -9.98
C LYS A 182 -8.84 -7.63 -8.52
N LEU A 183 -9.98 -7.24 -7.94
CA LEU A 183 -10.35 -7.62 -6.57
C LEU A 183 -10.58 -9.14 -6.43
N TYR A 184 -11.15 -9.80 -7.43
CA TYR A 184 -11.27 -11.26 -7.45
C TYR A 184 -9.90 -11.96 -7.49
N PHE A 185 -8.96 -11.45 -8.30
CA PHE A 185 -7.58 -11.92 -8.30
C PHE A 185 -6.96 -11.79 -6.90
N MET A 186 -7.10 -10.64 -6.25
CA MET A 186 -6.55 -10.41 -4.92
C MET A 186 -7.12 -11.37 -3.86
N ARG A 187 -8.42 -11.67 -3.94
CA ARG A 187 -9.03 -12.67 -3.06
C ARG A 187 -8.36 -14.04 -3.23
N ARG A 188 -8.21 -14.51 -4.48
CA ARG A 188 -7.56 -15.80 -4.76
C ARG A 188 -6.10 -15.82 -4.28
N LEU A 189 -5.40 -14.69 -4.43
CA LEU A 189 -4.02 -14.56 -3.96
C LEU A 189 -3.94 -14.74 -2.44
N ILE A 190 -4.80 -14.05 -1.68
CA ILE A 190 -4.88 -14.16 -0.22
C ILE A 190 -5.22 -15.60 0.21
N GLU A 191 -6.21 -16.21 -0.43
CA GLU A 191 -6.67 -17.56 -0.10
C GLU A 191 -5.61 -18.63 -0.39
N SER A 192 -4.83 -18.46 -1.46
CA SER A 192 -3.82 -19.42 -1.89
C SER A 192 -2.46 -19.25 -1.20
N ASN A 193 -2.18 -18.07 -0.63
CA ASN A 193 -0.86 -17.72 -0.09
C ASN A 193 -0.94 -17.21 1.35
N LYS A 194 -1.73 -17.87 2.20
CA LYS A 194 -2.00 -17.43 3.59
C LYS A 194 -0.72 -17.12 4.40
N CYS A 195 0.32 -17.92 4.23
CA CYS A 195 1.60 -17.75 4.92
C CYS A 195 2.37 -16.48 4.52
N LYS A 196 1.96 -15.79 3.45
CA LYS A 196 2.54 -14.51 3.00
C LYS A 196 1.87 -13.30 3.66
N PHE A 197 0.79 -13.50 4.43
CA PHE A 197 0.03 -12.44 5.10
C PHE A 197 0.12 -12.52 6.62
N ASN A 198 1.25 -13.00 7.16
CA ASN A 198 1.37 -13.33 8.58
C ASN A 198 1.26 -12.09 9.49
N LEU A 199 1.82 -10.94 9.09
CA LEU A 199 1.75 -9.71 9.89
C LEU A 199 0.29 -9.29 10.07
N THR A 200 -0.45 -9.27 8.96
CA THR A 200 -1.85 -8.86 8.95
C THR A 200 -2.76 -9.89 9.63
N LEU A 201 -2.55 -11.18 9.38
CA LEU A 201 -3.37 -12.23 9.97
C LEU A 201 -3.19 -12.32 11.49
N LYS A 202 -2.01 -11.97 12.01
CA LYS A 202 -1.74 -11.90 13.46
C LYS A 202 -2.59 -10.84 14.15
N ILE A 203 -2.71 -9.64 13.58
CA ILE A 203 -3.56 -8.60 14.18
C ILE A 203 -5.05 -8.94 14.03
N ILE A 204 -5.46 -9.46 12.86
CA ILE A 204 -6.86 -9.84 12.61
C ILE A 204 -7.32 -10.95 13.55
N ASP A 205 -6.43 -11.82 14.02
CA ASP A 205 -6.78 -12.88 14.96
C ASP A 205 -7.35 -12.33 16.29
N SER A 206 -6.81 -11.20 16.75
CA SER A 206 -7.29 -10.49 17.95
C SER A 206 -8.60 -9.75 17.76
N HIS A 207 -9.06 -9.54 16.52
CA HIS A 207 -10.32 -8.84 16.27
C HIS A 207 -11.51 -9.74 16.59
N GLU A 208 -12.51 -9.17 17.24
CA GLU A 208 -13.80 -9.79 17.53
C GLU A 208 -14.94 -9.13 16.75
N ALA A 209 -16.15 -9.71 16.82
CA ALA A 209 -17.32 -9.13 16.18
C ALA A 209 -17.60 -7.68 16.63
N LEU A 210 -17.33 -7.34 17.89
CA LEU A 210 -17.48 -5.98 18.40
C LEU A 210 -16.56 -4.97 17.69
N ASP A 211 -15.39 -5.39 17.23
CA ASP A 211 -14.50 -4.53 16.45
C ASP A 211 -15.07 -4.28 15.05
N ILE A 212 -15.60 -5.33 14.41
CA ILE A 212 -16.29 -5.22 13.12
C ILE A 212 -17.53 -4.30 13.24
N ARG A 213 -18.23 -4.33 14.37
CA ARG A 213 -19.42 -3.49 14.62
C ARG A 213 -19.11 -1.98 14.67
N LYS A 214 -17.85 -1.59 14.82
CA LYS A 214 -17.42 -0.18 14.73
C LYS A 214 -17.56 0.38 13.31
N LEU A 215 -17.64 -0.51 12.31
CA LEU A 215 -17.81 -0.16 10.90
C LEU A 215 -19.27 0.19 10.58
N ARG A 216 -19.48 1.11 9.63
CA ARG A 216 -20.82 1.51 9.14
C ARG A 216 -21.44 0.52 8.15
N LEU A 217 -21.60 -0.74 8.57
CA LEU A 217 -22.03 -1.83 7.69
C LEU A 217 -23.45 -1.67 7.16
N ARG A 218 -24.35 -1.07 7.94
CA ARG A 218 -25.68 -0.69 7.45
C ARG A 218 -25.56 0.22 6.23
N GLU A 219 -24.72 1.25 6.31
CA GLU A 219 -24.54 2.20 5.20
C GLU A 219 -23.97 1.50 3.96
N MET A 220 -22.97 0.63 4.15
CA MET A 220 -22.41 -0.18 3.06
C MET A 220 -23.46 -1.06 2.39
N VAL A 221 -24.27 -1.80 3.16
CA VAL A 221 -25.32 -2.68 2.62
C VAL A 221 -26.37 -1.88 1.85
N LEU A 222 -26.80 -0.75 2.40
CA LEU A 222 -27.79 0.09 1.76
C LEU A 222 -27.26 0.74 0.47
N ASN A 223 -25.96 1.03 0.41
CA ASN A 223 -25.31 1.61 -0.75
C ASN A 223 -25.02 0.59 -1.86
N ASP A 224 -24.45 -0.56 -1.50
CA ASP A 224 -24.01 -1.57 -2.47
C ASP A 224 -25.15 -2.43 -3.02
N PHE A 225 -26.23 -2.57 -2.25
CA PHE A 225 -27.38 -3.39 -2.60
C PHE A 225 -28.67 -2.60 -2.46
N PRO A 226 -28.87 -1.50 -3.21
CA PRO A 226 -29.91 -0.51 -2.95
C PRO A 226 -31.35 -1.03 -3.08
N GLY A 227 -31.59 -2.04 -3.93
CA GLY A 227 -32.95 -2.53 -4.19
C GLY A 227 -33.03 -3.95 -4.75
N PRO A 228 -34.20 -4.34 -5.28
CA PRO A 228 -34.51 -5.72 -5.72
C PRO A 228 -33.52 -6.26 -6.76
N ASN A 229 -33.06 -5.43 -7.69
CA ASN A 229 -32.09 -5.86 -8.73
C ASN A 229 -30.74 -6.33 -8.15
N ASN A 230 -30.49 -6.10 -6.85
CA ASN A 230 -29.26 -6.47 -6.17
C ASN A 230 -29.46 -7.59 -5.13
N THR A 231 -30.65 -8.16 -5.00
CA THR A 231 -30.95 -9.19 -3.98
C THR A 231 -30.06 -10.42 -4.14
N VAL A 232 -29.91 -10.93 -5.36
CA VAL A 232 -29.00 -12.05 -5.66
C VAL A 232 -27.56 -11.70 -5.29
N ALA A 233 -27.10 -10.49 -5.62
CA ALA A 233 -25.76 -10.03 -5.29
C ALA A 233 -25.55 -9.91 -3.76
N PHE A 234 -26.57 -9.48 -3.01
CA PHE A 234 -26.54 -9.43 -1.56
C PHE A 234 -26.43 -10.85 -0.96
N LYS A 235 -27.21 -11.80 -1.46
CA LYS A 235 -27.10 -13.22 -1.10
C LYS A 235 -25.67 -13.74 -1.33
N GLU A 236 -25.14 -13.57 -2.54
CA GLU A 236 -23.78 -14.00 -2.89
C GLU A 236 -22.69 -13.32 -2.05
N PHE A 237 -22.92 -12.07 -1.62
CA PHE A 237 -22.03 -11.38 -0.71
C PHE A 237 -21.98 -12.05 0.67
N ILE A 238 -23.13 -12.44 1.24
CA ILE A 238 -23.19 -13.12 2.54
C ILE A 238 -22.58 -14.52 2.46
N LEU A 239 -23.02 -15.33 1.48
CA LEU A 239 -22.59 -16.72 1.33
C LEU A 239 -21.08 -16.88 1.09
N ARG A 240 -20.42 -15.81 0.66
CA ARG A 240 -18.98 -15.77 0.41
C ARG A 240 -18.14 -15.99 1.65
N TYR A 241 -18.61 -15.56 2.82
CA TYR A 241 -17.81 -15.52 4.04
C TYR A 241 -18.30 -16.55 5.06
N LYS A 242 -17.36 -17.35 5.58
CA LYS A 242 -17.58 -18.41 6.56
C LYS A 242 -17.05 -18.05 7.95
N ASP A 243 -16.34 -16.92 8.08
CA ASP A 243 -15.84 -16.43 9.36
C ASP A 243 -16.98 -16.22 10.37
N LYS A 244 -16.80 -16.77 11.57
CA LYS A 244 -17.78 -16.69 12.66
C LYS A 244 -18.16 -15.25 13.02
N ARG A 245 -17.17 -14.34 13.11
CA ARG A 245 -17.36 -12.95 13.55
C ARG A 245 -18.13 -12.16 12.49
N LEU A 246 -17.81 -12.35 11.21
CA LEU A 246 -18.59 -11.77 10.12
C LEU A 246 -20.04 -12.26 10.15
N ASN A 247 -20.28 -13.56 10.37
CA ASN A 247 -21.64 -14.10 10.40
C ASN A 247 -22.44 -13.66 11.64
N GLN A 248 -21.80 -13.38 12.78
CA GLN A 248 -22.44 -12.68 13.89
C GLN A 248 -22.97 -11.31 13.46
N ILE A 249 -22.17 -10.56 12.72
CA ILE A 249 -22.54 -9.22 12.25
C ILE A 249 -23.56 -9.27 11.10
N PHE A 250 -23.43 -10.23 10.19
CA PHE A 250 -24.41 -10.46 9.12
C PHE A 250 -25.79 -10.77 9.68
N SER A 251 -25.87 -11.50 10.80
CA SER A 251 -27.12 -11.70 11.53
C SER A 251 -27.75 -10.38 12.00
N GLU A 252 -26.96 -9.39 12.41
CA GLU A 252 -27.45 -8.09 12.88
C GLU A 252 -27.92 -7.19 11.72
N ILE A 253 -27.30 -7.28 10.55
CA ILE A 253 -27.63 -6.46 9.37
C ILE A 253 -28.64 -7.10 8.41
N LEU A 254 -28.89 -8.42 8.53
CA LEU A 254 -29.86 -9.15 7.71
C LEU A 254 -31.26 -8.50 7.67
N PRO A 255 -31.81 -7.94 8.77
CA PRO A 255 -33.12 -7.28 8.74
C PRO A 255 -33.27 -6.20 7.67
N TYR A 256 -32.20 -5.50 7.28
CA TYR A 256 -32.25 -4.43 6.28
C TYR A 256 -32.57 -4.91 4.85
N ARG A 257 -32.43 -6.22 4.58
CA ARG A 257 -32.68 -6.83 3.26
C ARG A 257 -33.58 -8.05 3.32
N LYS A 258 -34.18 -8.31 4.49
CA LYS A 258 -35.03 -9.48 4.76
C LYS A 258 -36.19 -9.60 3.78
N ASP A 259 -36.92 -8.51 3.55
CA ASP A 259 -38.11 -8.56 2.69
C ASP A 259 -37.75 -8.78 1.22
N LEU A 260 -36.66 -8.16 0.73
CA LEU A 260 -36.15 -8.42 -0.63
C LEU A 260 -35.78 -9.89 -0.81
N LEU A 261 -35.06 -10.46 0.15
CA LEU A 261 -34.69 -11.87 0.14
C LEU A 261 -35.90 -12.80 0.18
N LYS A 262 -36.94 -12.46 0.96
CA LYS A 262 -38.17 -13.25 1.02
C LYS A 262 -38.94 -13.22 -0.30
N ASN A 263 -39.06 -12.04 -0.91
CA ASN A 263 -39.76 -11.87 -2.18
C ASN A 263 -39.12 -12.69 -3.31
N GLU A 264 -37.81 -12.94 -3.25
CA GLU A 264 -37.08 -13.78 -4.21
C GLU A 264 -36.86 -15.23 -3.74
N ASN A 265 -37.47 -15.66 -2.63
CA ASN A 265 -37.27 -17.00 -2.04
C ASN A 265 -35.80 -17.32 -1.68
N LEU A 266 -34.99 -16.31 -1.41
CA LEU A 266 -33.56 -16.43 -1.06
C LEU A 266 -33.30 -16.30 0.45
N TYR A 267 -34.30 -15.96 1.27
CA TYR A 267 -34.11 -15.73 2.70
C TYR A 267 -33.60 -16.97 3.45
N THR A 268 -34.22 -18.13 3.23
CA THR A 268 -33.90 -19.36 3.96
C THR A 268 -32.45 -19.80 3.76
N ILE A 269 -31.92 -19.70 2.54
CA ILE A 269 -30.52 -20.07 2.25
C ILE A 269 -29.54 -19.11 2.94
N VAL A 270 -29.84 -17.81 2.97
CA VAL A 270 -29.00 -16.80 3.66
C VAL A 270 -29.03 -16.99 5.17
N GLU A 271 -30.22 -17.14 5.76
CA GLU A 271 -30.37 -17.33 7.20
C GLU A 271 -29.72 -18.63 7.69
N SER A 272 -29.84 -19.71 6.92
CA SER A 272 -29.20 -21.00 7.23
C SER A 272 -27.68 -20.89 7.24
N HIS A 273 -27.09 -20.25 6.21
CA HIS A 273 -25.65 -20.00 6.13
C HIS A 273 -25.13 -19.19 7.33
N ILE A 274 -25.83 -18.08 7.64
CA ILE A 274 -25.48 -17.24 8.79
C ILE A 274 -25.50 -18.04 10.08
N ASN A 275 -26.58 -18.78 10.34
CA ASN A 275 -26.73 -19.55 11.58
C ASN A 275 -25.69 -20.67 11.71
N GLN A 276 -25.40 -21.38 10.61
CA GLN A 276 -24.37 -22.40 10.56
C GLN A 276 -23.00 -21.84 11.00
N HIS A 277 -22.57 -20.73 10.39
CA HIS A 277 -21.25 -20.17 10.63
C HIS A 277 -21.17 -19.31 11.91
N LYS A 278 -22.28 -18.72 12.35
CA LYS A 278 -22.37 -17.97 13.62
C LYS A 278 -22.25 -18.88 14.84
N ASN A 279 -22.96 -20.02 14.83
CA ASN A 279 -23.05 -20.90 16.00
C ASN A 279 -21.98 -22.00 15.99
N GLY A 280 -21.69 -22.59 14.83
CA GLY A 280 -20.74 -23.70 14.67
C GLY A 280 -19.45 -23.35 13.93
N GLY A 281 -19.27 -22.10 13.51
CA GLY A 281 -18.09 -21.68 12.73
C GLY A 281 -16.86 -21.40 13.58
N ILE A 282 -15.72 -21.29 12.89
CA ILE A 282 -14.42 -20.90 13.45
C ILE A 282 -14.02 -19.49 12.98
N LYS A 283 -13.02 -18.90 13.64
CA LYS A 283 -12.36 -17.71 13.11
C LYS A 283 -11.65 -18.06 11.81
N ASN A 284 -12.01 -17.40 10.72
CA ASN A 284 -11.33 -17.47 9.44
C ASN A 284 -10.75 -16.08 9.11
N ASN A 285 -9.50 -15.86 9.54
CA ASN A 285 -8.83 -14.58 9.40
C ASN A 285 -8.67 -14.14 7.94
N ASN A 286 -8.63 -15.07 6.97
CA ASN A 286 -8.55 -14.72 5.54
C ASN A 286 -9.86 -14.14 5.02
N ASP A 287 -10.99 -14.72 5.44
CA ASP A 287 -12.32 -14.17 5.10
C ASP A 287 -12.46 -12.76 5.66
N LEU A 288 -12.05 -12.56 6.92
CA LEU A 288 -12.09 -11.25 7.55
C LEU A 288 -11.13 -10.25 6.90
N LEU A 289 -9.93 -10.68 6.52
CA LEU A 289 -8.98 -9.87 5.75
C LEU A 289 -9.56 -9.44 4.40
N CYS A 290 -10.10 -10.39 3.62
CA CYS A 290 -10.74 -10.11 2.35
C CYS A 290 -11.93 -9.16 2.52
N PHE A 291 -12.69 -9.32 3.59
CA PHE A 291 -13.79 -8.42 3.91
C PHE A 291 -13.30 -6.99 4.16
N TYR A 292 -12.32 -6.78 5.05
CA TYR A 292 -11.81 -5.44 5.35
C TYR A 292 -11.20 -4.78 4.11
N ILE A 293 -10.28 -5.44 3.42
CA ILE A 293 -9.48 -4.82 2.36
C ILE A 293 -10.23 -4.75 1.03
N LEU A 294 -10.86 -5.85 0.60
CA LEU A 294 -11.42 -5.94 -0.75
C LEU A 294 -12.86 -5.43 -0.84
N LYS A 295 -13.63 -5.54 0.25
CA LYS A 295 -15.03 -5.15 0.27
C LYS A 295 -15.24 -3.82 0.98
N TYR A 296 -14.84 -3.74 2.24
CA TYR A 296 -15.15 -2.60 3.08
C TYR A 296 -14.34 -1.36 2.71
N SER A 297 -13.02 -1.49 2.54
CA SER A 297 -12.17 -0.38 2.07
C SER A 297 -12.58 0.11 0.67
N TYR A 298 -13.06 -0.76 -0.22
CA TYR A 298 -13.59 -0.34 -1.52
C TYR A 298 -14.83 0.54 -1.38
N PHE A 299 -15.77 0.19 -0.49
CA PHE A 299 -16.91 1.03 -0.14
C PHE A 299 -16.46 2.40 0.40
N ILE A 300 -15.52 2.40 1.35
CA ILE A 300 -14.98 3.64 1.95
C ILE A 300 -14.31 4.53 0.89
N ARG A 301 -13.51 3.94 0.00
CA ARG A 301 -12.89 4.65 -1.12
C ARG A 301 -13.94 5.30 -2.01
N ASN A 302 -15.02 4.60 -2.34
CA ASN A 302 -16.07 5.18 -3.18
C ASN A 302 -16.73 6.39 -2.49
N LYS A 303 -16.97 6.32 -1.18
CA LYS A 303 -17.53 7.46 -0.43
C LYS A 303 -16.64 8.69 -0.43
N TYR A 304 -15.34 8.53 -0.17
CA TYR A 304 -14.47 9.69 -0.01
C TYR A 304 -13.86 10.20 -1.32
N PHE A 305 -13.57 9.33 -2.29
CA PHE A 305 -12.85 9.75 -3.51
C PHE A 305 -13.79 10.20 -4.62
N HIS A 306 -15.06 9.84 -4.57
CA HIS A 306 -16.09 10.37 -5.48
C HIS A 306 -16.82 11.60 -4.91
N ALA A 307 -16.25 12.23 -3.87
CA ALA A 307 -16.79 13.43 -3.22
C ALA A 307 -18.25 13.28 -2.75
N GLU A 308 -18.70 12.06 -2.44
CA GLU A 308 -20.02 11.84 -1.85
C GLU A 308 -20.09 12.37 -0.41
N LYS A 309 -18.93 12.54 0.23
CA LYS A 309 -18.77 13.13 1.56
C LYS A 309 -17.66 14.17 1.57
N LEU A 310 -17.71 15.04 2.58
CA LEU A 310 -16.60 15.94 2.90
C LEU A 310 -15.32 15.15 3.17
N SER A 311 -14.18 15.78 2.89
CA SER A 311 -12.89 15.14 3.08
C SER A 311 -12.71 14.67 4.52
N PRO A 312 -12.33 13.40 4.76
CA PRO A 312 -12.03 12.91 6.10
C PRO A 312 -10.76 13.52 6.69
N SER A 313 -9.96 14.27 5.92
CA SER A 313 -8.87 15.08 6.46
C SER A 313 -9.32 16.45 6.98
N PHE A 314 -10.56 16.86 6.72
CA PHE A 314 -11.13 18.13 7.17
C PHE A 314 -12.15 17.91 8.29
N ASN A 315 -11.66 17.65 9.50
CA ASN A 315 -12.49 17.41 10.68
C ASN A 315 -12.07 18.31 11.84
N LEU A 316 -13.05 18.86 12.58
CA LEU A 316 -12.81 19.72 13.75
C LEU A 316 -12.46 18.91 15.00
N VAL A 317 -13.04 17.71 15.13
CA VAL A 317 -12.82 16.78 16.24
C VAL A 317 -12.88 15.33 15.74
N LYS A 318 -12.23 14.39 16.45
CA LYS A 318 -12.28 12.96 16.10
C LYS A 318 -13.72 12.44 16.23
N ASN A 319 -14.31 12.02 15.12
CA ASN A 319 -15.64 11.42 15.04
C ASN A 319 -15.57 9.91 14.77
N ASN A 320 -16.72 9.25 14.64
CA ASN A 320 -16.80 7.80 14.39
C ASN A 320 -16.17 7.41 13.03
N GLU A 321 -16.26 8.25 12.01
CA GLU A 321 -15.63 7.99 10.70
C GLU A 321 -14.09 8.00 10.79
N ILE A 322 -13.53 8.90 11.59
CA ILE A 322 -12.08 8.94 11.83
C ILE A 322 -11.62 7.71 12.61
N LYS A 323 -12.40 7.25 13.60
CA LYS A 323 -12.10 6.01 14.33
C LYS A 323 -12.17 4.78 13.42
N GLU A 324 -13.16 4.75 12.52
CA GLU A 324 -13.30 3.71 11.49
C GLU A 324 -12.11 3.70 10.54
N LEU A 325 -11.68 4.86 10.02
CA LEU A 325 -10.50 4.97 9.17
C LEU A 325 -9.23 4.55 9.91
N SER A 326 -9.06 4.97 11.16
CA SER A 326 -7.92 4.55 12.00
C SER A 326 -7.85 3.03 12.14
N PHE A 327 -8.99 2.39 12.38
CA PHE A 327 -9.09 0.94 12.47
C PHE A 327 -8.73 0.26 11.14
N LEU A 328 -9.23 0.77 10.02
CA LEU A 328 -8.89 0.21 8.71
C LEU A 328 -7.42 0.41 8.36
N ASN A 329 -6.88 1.60 8.62
CA ASN A 329 -5.49 1.96 8.30
C ASN A 329 -4.49 1.03 8.99
N GLU A 330 -4.76 0.62 10.23
CA GLU A 330 -3.92 -0.34 10.96
C GLU A 330 -3.83 -1.69 10.24
N VAL A 331 -4.97 -2.22 9.78
CA VAL A 331 -5.00 -3.47 8.99
C VAL A 331 -4.39 -3.25 7.60
N PHE A 332 -4.67 -2.12 6.97
CA PHE A 332 -4.24 -1.83 5.60
C PHE A 332 -2.72 -1.66 5.50
N GLU A 333 -2.11 -1.01 6.50
CA GLU A 333 -0.67 -0.82 6.56
C GLU A 333 0.07 -2.16 6.59
N LEU A 334 -0.33 -3.06 7.50
CA LEU A 334 0.26 -4.39 7.60
C LEU A 334 0.01 -5.21 6.35
N PHE A 335 -1.19 -5.09 5.76
CA PHE A 335 -1.52 -5.77 4.52
C PHE A 335 -0.64 -5.32 3.36
N LEU A 336 -0.33 -4.02 3.24
CA LEU A 336 0.56 -3.50 2.22
C LEU A 336 2.00 -3.99 2.41
N LYS A 337 2.48 -4.05 3.65
CA LYS A 337 3.79 -4.62 3.98
C LYS A 337 3.87 -6.09 3.54
N ASP A 338 2.90 -6.90 3.94
CA ASP A 338 2.77 -8.30 3.52
C ASP A 338 2.69 -8.43 1.98
N LEU A 339 1.89 -7.59 1.32
CA LEU A 339 1.68 -7.65 -0.13
C LEU A 339 2.92 -7.27 -0.93
N ILE A 340 3.64 -6.22 -0.52
CA ILE A 340 4.90 -5.80 -1.15
C ILE A 340 5.95 -6.92 -1.03
N ALA A 341 6.11 -7.49 0.17
CA ALA A 341 7.01 -8.62 0.40
C ALA A 341 6.61 -9.85 -0.43
N CYS A 342 5.30 -10.15 -0.48
CA CYS A 342 4.75 -11.24 -1.30
C CYS A 342 5.09 -11.06 -2.78
N ASN A 343 4.84 -9.89 -3.37
CA ASN A 343 5.13 -9.58 -4.77
C ASN A 343 6.63 -9.62 -5.12
N CYS A 344 7.50 -9.34 -4.15
CA CYS A 344 8.93 -9.48 -4.32
C CYS A 344 9.40 -10.94 -4.27
N SER A 345 8.64 -11.82 -3.61
CA SER A 345 8.92 -13.26 -3.50
C SER A 345 8.24 -14.15 -4.57
N LEU A 346 7.31 -13.58 -5.34
CA LEU A 346 6.67 -14.18 -6.51
C LEU A 346 7.46 -13.80 -7.77
#